data_AF-H5SU17-F1
#
_entry.id   AF-H5SU17-F1
#
_cell.length_a   1.000
_cell.length_b   1.000
_cell.length_c   1.000
_cell.angle_alpha   90.00
_cell.angle_beta   90.00
_cell.angle_gamma   90.00
#
_symmetry.space_group_name_H-M   'P 1'
#
loop_
_entity.id
_entity.type
_entity.pdbx_description
1 polymer ?
#
loop_
_entity_poly.entity_id
_entity_poly.type
_entity_poly.pdbx_seq_one_letter_code
_entity_poly.pdbx_strand_id
1 'polypeptide(L)'
;MDTVYEQGWSDLENTSLLQAAEEAGYDLLVTTDQNLKYQQNLRGRKLAILVLLSTSWPRLQVRAQEIRQTIETMKPGEYKEFALE
;
A
#
# COMPACT_ATOMS: atom_id res chain seq x y z
N MET A 1 5.11 -2.05 -13.94
CA MET A 1 4.67 -2.62 -12.65
C MET A 1 5.96 -2.82 -11.92
N ASP A 2 6.34 -1.82 -11.15
CA ASP A 2 7.70 -1.67 -10.65
C ASP A 2 7.68 -1.98 -9.16
N THR A 3 8.59 -2.84 -8.74
CA THR A 3 8.67 -3.20 -7.33
C THR A 3 9.53 -2.21 -6.55
N VAL A 4 9.21 -2.03 -5.27
CA VAL A 4 9.93 -1.15 -4.32
C VAL A 4 11.43 -1.46 -4.28
N TYR A 5 11.79 -2.72 -4.56
CA TYR A 5 13.17 -3.19 -4.68
C TYR A 5 13.90 -2.61 -5.90
N GLU A 6 13.22 -2.47 -7.05
CA GLU A 6 13.78 -1.90 -8.28
C GLU A 6 13.94 -0.37 -8.20
N GLN A 7 13.09 0.29 -7.40
CA GLN A 7 13.14 1.74 -7.16
C GLN A 7 14.17 2.15 -6.08
N GLY A 8 14.79 1.19 -5.38
CA GLY A 8 15.75 1.48 -4.30
C GLY A 8 15.09 2.07 -3.04
N TRP A 9 13.78 1.85 -2.87
CA TRP A 9 13.00 2.41 -1.77
C TRP A 9 12.89 1.46 -0.56
N SER A 10 13.51 0.27 -0.65
CA SER A 10 13.52 -0.76 0.41
C SER A 10 14.07 -0.27 1.75
N ASP A 11 14.98 0.71 1.73
CA ASP A 11 15.63 1.31 2.91
C ASP A 11 15.02 2.67 3.29
N LEU A 12 14.02 3.16 2.55
CA LEU A 12 13.38 4.41 2.89
C LEU A 12 12.46 4.21 4.10
N GLU A 13 12.56 5.12 5.06
CA GLU A 13 11.59 5.21 6.14
C GLU A 13 10.18 5.33 5.54
N ASN A 14 9.20 4.66 6.15
CA ASN A 14 7.81 4.60 5.68
C ASN A 14 7.23 5.97 5.25
N THR A 15 7.59 7.05 5.95
CA THR A 15 7.21 8.43 5.60
C THR A 15 7.80 8.90 4.26
N SER A 16 9.07 8.59 4.01
CA SER A 16 9.78 8.92 2.77
C SER A 16 9.34 8.04 1.61
N LEU A 17 9.02 6.77 1.87
CA LEU A 17 8.44 5.88 0.86
C LEU A 17 7.06 6.38 0.38
N LEU A 18 6.21 6.83 1.32
CA LEU A 18 4.94 7.49 0.99
C LEU A 18 5.16 8.76 0.17
N GLN A 19 6.12 9.60 0.56
CA GLN A 19 6.43 10.83 -0.16
C GLN A 19 6.97 10.56 -1.56
N ALA A 20 7.90 9.60 -1.70
CA ALA A 20 8.45 9.20 -2.99
C ALA A 20 7.36 8.61 -3.90
N ALA A 21 6.41 7.85 -3.36
CA ALA A 21 5.26 7.36 -4.11
C ALA A 21 4.36 8.51 -4.59
N GLU A 22 4.06 9.50 -3.74
CA GLU A 22 3.32 10.69 -4.15
C GLU A 22 4.08 11.54 -5.19
N GLU A 23 5.39 11.74 -5.01
CA GLU A 23 6.24 12.51 -5.94
C GLU A 23 6.42 11.81 -7.29
N ALA A 24 6.47 10.47 -7.30
CA ALA A 24 6.47 9.68 -8.52
C ALA A 24 5.08 9.62 -9.19
N GLY A 25 4.05 10.21 -8.57
CA GLY A 25 2.71 10.32 -9.15
C GLY A 25 1.88 9.04 -9.00
N TYR A 26 2.16 8.20 -8.01
CA TYR A 26 1.33 7.05 -7.70
C TYR A 26 0.09 7.47 -6.91
N ASP A 27 -1.06 6.91 -7.27
CA ASP A 27 -2.33 7.10 -6.56
C ASP A 27 -2.60 6.02 -5.49
N LEU A 28 -1.87 4.90 -5.52
CA LEU A 28 -2.06 3.78 -4.60
C LEU A 28 -0.75 3.10 -4.23
N LEU A 29 -0.56 2.88 -2.92
CA LEU A 29 0.52 2.08 -2.34
C LEU A 29 -0.06 0.80 -1.74
N VAL A 30 0.49 -0.34 -2.11
CA VAL A 30 0.19 -1.64 -1.49
C VAL A 30 1.39 -2.07 -0.65
N THR A 31 1.18 -2.30 0.64
CA THR A 31 2.23 -2.71 1.58
C THR A 31 1.76 -3.85 2.47
N THR A 32 2.66 -4.67 2.99
CA THR A 32 2.36 -5.63 4.07
C THR A 32 2.69 -5.06 5.45
N ASP A 33 3.23 -3.84 5.51
CA ASP A 33 3.62 -3.17 6.75
C ASP A 33 2.41 -2.54 7.45
N GLN A 34 2.07 -3.09 8.61
CA GLN A 34 0.96 -2.60 9.45
C GLN A 34 1.34 -1.38 10.29
N ASN A 35 2.64 -1.12 10.41
CA ASN A 35 3.15 -0.03 11.24
C ASN A 35 2.83 1.33 10.63
N LEU A 36 2.59 1.37 9.31
CA LEU A 36 2.16 2.53 8.54
C LEU A 36 0.90 3.21 9.12
N LYS A 37 -0.05 2.44 9.67
CA LYS A 37 -1.28 2.96 10.30
C LYS A 37 -1.00 3.86 11.49
N TYR A 38 0.03 3.54 12.26
CA TYR A 38 0.37 4.23 13.50
C TYR A 38 1.12 5.53 13.23
N GLN A 39 1.65 5.71 12.02
CA GLN A 39 2.21 6.98 11.59
C GLN A 39 1.06 7.92 11.21
N GLN A 40 0.72 8.83 12.13
CA GLN A 40 -0.39 9.77 12.03
C GLN A 40 -0.39 10.71 10.79
N ASN A 41 0.62 10.64 9.93
CA ASN A 41 0.74 11.49 8.74
C ASN A 41 0.01 10.96 7.49
N LEU A 42 -0.92 10.01 7.65
CA LEU A 42 -1.81 9.55 6.57
C LEU A 42 -3.02 10.46 6.37
N ARG A 43 -3.42 11.23 7.40
CA ARG A 43 -4.55 12.16 7.34
C ARG A 43 -4.18 13.38 6.49
N GLY A 44 -4.45 13.30 5.19
CA GLY A 44 -4.30 14.42 4.24
C GLY A 44 -3.53 14.09 2.95
N ARG A 45 -3.01 12.87 2.82
CA ARG A 45 -2.35 12.42 1.59
C ARG A 45 -3.37 12.07 0.53
N LYS A 46 -2.98 12.26 -0.75
CA LYS A 46 -3.79 11.81 -1.89
C LYS A 46 -3.50 10.35 -2.23
N LEU A 47 -2.43 9.78 -1.69
CA LEU A 47 -2.08 8.39 -1.89
C LEU A 47 -3.04 7.47 -1.11
N ALA A 48 -3.72 6.57 -1.82
CA ALA A 48 -4.48 5.49 -1.22
C ALA A 48 -3.52 4.40 -0.71
N ILE A 49 -3.82 3.80 0.45
CA ILE A 49 -2.92 2.86 1.12
C ILE A 49 -3.67 1.58 1.43
N LEU A 50 -3.20 0.48 0.83
CA LEU A 50 -3.71 -0.85 1.06
C LEU A 50 -2.69 -1.67 1.84
N VAL A 51 -3.02 -2.01 3.08
CA VAL A 51 -2.19 -2.85 3.94
C VAL A 51 -2.66 -4.30 3.87
N LEU A 52 -1.77 -5.18 3.45
CA LEU A 52 -1.99 -6.61 3.36
C LEU A 52 -1.55 -7.27 4.68
N LEU A 53 -2.53 -7.71 5.48
CA LEU A 53 -2.29 -8.33 6.80
C LEU A 53 -1.74 -9.76 6.73
N SER A 54 -1.42 -10.24 5.52
CA SER A 54 -0.98 -11.60 5.27
C SER A 54 0.36 -11.60 4.55
N THR A 55 1.33 -12.33 5.10
CA THR A 55 2.65 -12.55 4.48
C THR A 55 2.65 -13.71 3.50
N SER A 56 1.55 -14.48 3.43
CA SER A 56 1.40 -15.62 2.54
C SER A 56 1.00 -15.19 1.13
N TRP A 57 1.99 -14.82 0.31
CA TRP A 57 1.81 -14.49 -1.11
C TRP A 57 0.92 -15.47 -1.92
N PRO A 58 1.06 -16.80 -1.81
CA PRO A 58 0.20 -17.72 -2.57
C PRO A 58 -1.28 -17.61 -2.17
N ARG A 59 -1.59 -17.26 -0.92
CA ARG A 59 -2.97 -17.07 -0.47
C ARG A 59 -3.53 -15.72 -0.92
N LEU A 60 -2.69 -14.68 -0.99
CA LEU A 60 -3.05 -13.41 -1.61
C LEU A 60 -3.33 -13.54 -3.10
N GLN A 61 -2.54 -14.34 -3.83
CA GLN A 61 -2.77 -14.56 -5.27
C GLN A 61 -4.16 -15.12 -5.56
N VAL A 62 -4.65 -16.05 -4.72
CA VAL A 62 -5.99 -16.60 -4.86
C VAL A 62 -7.07 -15.52 -4.70
N ARG A 63 -6.82 -14.48 -3.88
CA ARG A 63 -7.73 -13.34 -3.68
C ARG A 63 -7.26 -12.07 -4.41
N ALA A 64 -6.36 -12.18 -5.37
CA ALA A 64 -5.84 -11.02 -6.11
C ALA A 64 -6.95 -10.26 -6.83
N GLN A 65 -7.99 -10.96 -7.29
CA GLN A 65 -9.18 -10.35 -7.87
C GLN A 65 -9.91 -9.47 -6.87
N GLU A 66 -10.03 -9.90 -5.62
CA GLU A 66 -10.71 -9.17 -4.54
C GLU A 66 -9.92 -7.94 -4.09
N ILE A 67 -8.60 -8.09 -4.00
CA ILE A 67 -7.65 -6.99 -3.78
C ILE A 67 -7.80 -5.96 -4.90
N ARG A 68 -7.87 -6.41 -6.15
CA ARG A 68 -8.06 -5.53 -7.30
C ARG A 68 -9.40 -4.79 -7.26
N GLN A 69 -10.51 -5.46 -6.92
CA GLN A 69 -11.79 -4.76 -6.76
C GLN A 69 -11.76 -3.74 -5.61
N THR A 70 -11.03 -4.06 -4.54
CA THR A 70 -10.80 -3.13 -3.44
C THR A 70 -10.04 -1.90 -3.92
N ILE A 71 -8.96 -2.09 -4.69
CA ILE A 71 -8.18 -1.01 -5.31
C ILE A 71 -9.05 -0.16 -6.23
N GLU A 72 -9.87 -0.78 -7.09
CA GLU A 72 -10.74 -0.06 -8.04
C GLU A 72 -11.85 0.75 -7.34
N THR A 73 -12.24 0.36 -6.12
CA THR A 73 -13.24 1.08 -5.32
C THR A 73 -12.61 2.05 -4.31
N MET A 74 -11.31 1.97 -4.07
CA MET A 74 -10.59 2.86 -3.17
C MET A 74 -10.44 4.24 -3.79
N LYS A 75 -10.57 5.25 -2.94
CA LYS A 75 -10.33 6.65 -3.32
C LYS A 75 -8.91 7.06 -2.93
N PRO A 76 -8.32 8.01 -3.66
CA PRO A 76 -7.07 8.65 -3.25
C PRO A 76 -7.19 9.18 -1.82
N GLY A 77 -6.24 8.80 -0.96
CA GLY A 77 -6.22 9.13 0.48
C GLY A 77 -7.04 8.19 1.37
N GLU A 78 -7.63 7.13 0.81
CA GLU A 78 -8.31 6.08 1.58
C GLU A 78 -7.29 5.06 2.12
N TYR A 79 -7.49 4.61 3.36
CA TYR A 79 -6.70 3.58 4.01
C TYR A 79 -7.57 2.33 4.20
N LYS A 80 -7.11 1.17 3.71
CA LYS A 80 -7.76 -0.13 3.92
C LYS A 80 -6.77 -1.20 4.32
N GLU A 81 -7.26 -2.13 5.12
CA GLU A 81 -6.53 -3.31 5.57
C GLU A 81 -7.21 -4.55 4.99
N PHE A 82 -6.44 -5.41 4.32
CA PHE A 82 -6.93 -6.66 3.74
C PHE A 82 -6.39 -7.84 4.55
N ALA A 83 -7.28 -8.46 5.34
CA ALA A 83 -7.02 -9.70 6.06
C ALA A 83 -7.55 -10.90 5.26
N LEU A 84 -6.76 -11.96 5.23
CA LEU A 84 -7.24 -13.27 4.78
C LEU A 84 -7.87 -13.96 6.00
N GLU A 85 -9.15 -13.69 6.28
CA GLU A 85 -9.99 -14.57 7.11
C GLU A 85 -10.21 -15.93 6.42
#